data_AF-A0A8H5F422-F1
#
_entry.id   AF-A0A8H5F422-F1
#
_cell.length_a   1.000
_cell.length_b   1.000
_cell.length_c   1.000
_cell.angle_alpha   90.00
_cell.angle_beta   90.00
_cell.angle_gamma   90.00
#
_symmetry.space_group_name_H-M   'P 1'
#
loop_
_entity.id
_entity.type
_entity.pdbx_description
1 polymer ?
#
loop_
_entity_poly.entity_id
_entity_poly.type
_entity_poly.pdbx_seq_one_letter_code
_entity_poly.pdbx_strand_id
1 'polypeptide(L)'
;MSYSSPLSSPGSYISRISSLSSEAIAIDKGVDRATRDATEFETKYISDFGLVTDLKTSTYQFSSRWVNVLQQTRDAASSISGWYNRFDEVFLGMISDISSDGDAKDVADEFRAWINEPYPSTTYNLNDVPGLKKSFNDIERLVTAESQNVIQILEGNKWKAAVGKLNQNLPAIKNGIQGIRGALNQYATKLE
;
A
#
# COMPACT_ATOMS: atom_id res chain seq x y z
N MET A 1 -12.80 -19.58 20.33
CA MET A 1 -12.93 -18.68 19.16
C MET A 1 -12.09 -19.25 18.03
N SER A 2 -12.61 -19.37 16.81
CA SER A 2 -11.78 -19.71 15.65
C SER A 2 -11.06 -18.45 15.21
N TYR A 3 -9.74 -18.45 15.26
CA TYR A 3 -8.91 -17.39 14.72
C TYR A 3 -9.08 -17.35 13.19
N SER A 4 -9.34 -16.17 12.64
CA SER A 4 -9.42 -15.93 11.19
C SER A 4 -8.58 -14.72 10.88
N SER A 5 -7.46 -14.92 10.18
CA SER A 5 -6.55 -13.84 9.83
C SER A 5 -7.17 -12.93 8.76
N PRO A 6 -7.17 -11.59 8.93
CA PRO A 6 -7.52 -10.65 7.86
C PRO A 6 -6.60 -10.76 6.64
N LEU A 7 -5.37 -11.26 6.81
CA LEU A 7 -4.38 -11.44 5.74
C LEU A 7 -4.51 -12.77 5.01
N SER A 8 -5.34 -13.72 5.48
CA SER A 8 -5.52 -15.01 4.82
C SER A 8 -6.39 -14.96 3.54
N SER A 9 -7.07 -13.84 3.28
CA SER A 9 -7.92 -13.67 2.08
C SER A 9 -7.91 -12.24 1.54
N PRO A 10 -6.75 -11.72 1.08
CA PRO A 10 -6.60 -10.31 0.72
C PRO A 10 -7.05 -9.98 -0.72
N GLY A 11 -7.76 -10.88 -1.40
CA GLY A 11 -8.03 -10.79 -2.84
C GLY A 11 -8.75 -9.51 -3.29
N SER A 12 -9.64 -8.96 -2.46
CA SER A 12 -10.32 -7.70 -2.72
C SER A 12 -9.35 -6.50 -2.72
N TYR A 13 -8.40 -6.47 -1.79
CA TYR A 13 -7.38 -5.41 -1.70
C TYR A 13 -6.41 -5.46 -2.88
N ILE A 14 -5.96 -6.66 -3.24
CA ILE A 14 -5.10 -6.89 -4.41
C ILE A 14 -5.78 -6.40 -5.68
N SER A 15 -7.04 -6.80 -5.89
CA SER A 15 -7.85 -6.39 -7.05
C SER A 15 -8.04 -4.87 -7.08
N ARG A 16 -8.24 -4.24 -5.92
CA ARG A 16 -8.41 -2.80 -5.81
C ARG A 16 -7.15 -2.03 -6.21
N ILE A 17 -5.96 -2.44 -5.75
CA ILE A 17 -4.69 -1.83 -6.16
C ILE A 17 -4.49 -1.97 -7.67
N SER A 18 -4.79 -3.15 -8.22
CA SER A 18 -4.65 -3.41 -9.66
C SER A 18 -5.58 -2.53 -10.51
N SER A 19 -6.83 -2.33 -10.07
CA SER A 19 -7.77 -1.40 -10.71
C SER A 19 -7.23 0.03 -10.69
N LEU A 20 -6.79 0.51 -9.52
CA LEU A 20 -6.24 1.86 -9.37
C LEU A 20 -4.97 2.08 -10.19
N SER A 21 -4.12 1.05 -10.32
CA SER A 21 -2.97 1.09 -11.24
C SER A 21 -3.42 1.29 -12.69
N SER A 22 -4.42 0.55 -13.13
CA SER A 22 -4.95 0.64 -14.50
C SER A 22 -5.61 2.00 -14.77
N GLU A 23 -6.35 2.53 -13.79
CA GLU A 23 -6.95 3.87 -13.83
C GLU A 23 -5.86 4.95 -13.93
N ALA A 24 -4.81 4.87 -13.10
CA ALA A 24 -3.69 5.82 -13.13
C ALA A 24 -2.99 5.82 -14.50
N ILE A 25 -2.69 4.65 -15.07
CA ILE A 25 -2.10 4.52 -16.42
C ILE A 25 -3.01 5.13 -17.50
N ALA A 26 -4.32 4.92 -17.40
CA ALA A 26 -5.27 5.44 -18.37
C ALA A 26 -5.35 6.97 -18.32
N ILE A 27 -5.36 7.54 -17.11
CA ILE A 27 -5.35 8.98 -16.89
C ILE A 27 -4.06 9.58 -17.41
N ASP A 28 -2.91 9.00 -17.07
CA ASP A 28 -1.58 9.46 -17.49
C ASP A 28 -1.46 9.60 -19.01
N LYS A 29 -1.85 8.56 -19.74
CA LYS A 29 -1.95 8.60 -21.21
C LYS A 29 -2.90 9.67 -21.73
N GLY A 30 -3.95 9.99 -21.00
CA GLY A 30 -4.89 11.07 -21.31
C GLY A 30 -4.26 12.45 -21.12
N VAL A 31 -3.52 12.63 -20.04
CA VAL A 31 -2.77 13.86 -19.73
C VAL A 31 -1.71 14.13 -20.79
N ASP A 32 -0.97 13.10 -21.20
CA ASP A 32 0.03 13.22 -22.26
C ASP A 32 -0.58 13.66 -23.59
N ARG A 33 -1.70 13.02 -23.99
CA ARG A 33 -2.42 13.41 -25.21
C ARG A 33 -2.90 14.85 -25.14
N ALA A 34 -3.54 15.25 -24.04
CA ALA A 34 -4.01 16.62 -23.86
C ALA A 34 -2.87 17.63 -23.96
N THR A 35 -1.71 17.33 -23.35
CA THR A 35 -0.52 18.19 -23.40
C THR A 35 0.02 18.36 -24.82
N ARG A 36 0.05 17.26 -25.59
CA ARG A 36 0.46 17.27 -26.99
C ARG A 36 -0.52 18.07 -27.87
N ASP A 37 -1.81 17.82 -27.72
CA ASP A 37 -2.85 18.47 -28.53
C ASP A 37 -2.88 19.99 -28.26
N ALA A 38 -2.73 20.40 -26.98
CA ALA A 38 -2.63 21.81 -26.62
C ALA A 38 -1.39 22.49 -27.24
N THR A 39 -0.25 21.78 -27.30
CA THR A 39 0.97 22.26 -27.97
C THR A 39 0.77 22.39 -29.48
N GLU A 40 0.05 21.45 -30.09
CA GLU A 40 -0.25 21.48 -31.52
C GLU A 40 -1.18 22.66 -31.87
N PHE A 41 -2.18 22.95 -31.03
CA PHE A 41 -3.06 24.11 -31.23
C PHE A 41 -2.32 25.43 -31.14
N GLU A 42 -1.44 25.58 -30.15
CA GLU A 42 -0.58 26.77 -30.07
C GLU A 42 0.27 26.90 -31.34
N THR A 43 0.96 25.83 -31.74
CA THR A 43 1.83 25.84 -32.92
C THR A 43 1.08 26.24 -34.20
N LYS A 44 -0.17 25.79 -34.36
CA LYS A 44 -0.95 26.00 -35.59
C LYS A 44 -1.73 27.31 -35.62
N TYR A 45 -2.23 27.77 -34.48
CA TYR A 45 -3.27 28.80 -34.44
C TYR A 45 -2.89 30.06 -33.67
N ILE A 46 -1.69 30.15 -33.08
CA ILE A 46 -1.28 31.29 -32.25
C ILE A 46 -1.34 32.64 -32.96
N SER A 47 -1.13 32.68 -34.30
CA SER A 47 -1.20 33.91 -35.09
C SER A 47 -2.57 34.59 -35.04
N ASP A 48 -3.63 33.77 -35.03
CA ASP A 48 -5.02 34.23 -35.14
C ASP A 48 -5.77 34.13 -33.80
N PHE A 49 -5.37 33.18 -32.94
CA PHE A 49 -6.07 32.83 -31.71
C PHE A 49 -5.11 32.77 -30.52
N GLY A 50 -4.47 33.88 -30.14
CA GLY A 50 -3.46 33.93 -29.08
C GLY A 50 -3.83 33.29 -27.72
N LEU A 51 -5.13 33.15 -27.42
CA LEU A 51 -5.65 32.47 -26.22
C LEU A 51 -5.22 30.99 -26.12
N VAL A 52 -4.85 30.33 -27.23
CA VAL A 52 -4.36 28.94 -27.22
C VAL A 52 -3.09 28.74 -26.38
N THR A 53 -2.31 29.81 -26.17
CA THR A 53 -1.14 29.82 -25.28
C THR A 53 -1.53 29.50 -23.82
N ASP A 54 -2.69 29.99 -23.37
CA ASP A 54 -3.19 29.77 -22.01
C ASP A 54 -3.62 28.31 -21.81
N LEU A 55 -4.22 27.71 -22.84
CA LEU A 55 -4.58 26.29 -22.85
C LEU A 55 -3.32 25.44 -22.68
N LYS A 56 -2.29 25.65 -23.51
CA LYS A 56 -1.01 24.95 -23.38
C LYS A 56 -0.42 25.12 -21.99
N THR A 57 -0.29 26.34 -21.52
CA THR A 57 0.29 26.64 -20.20
C THR A 57 -0.44 25.89 -19.08
N SER A 58 -1.77 25.92 -19.09
CA SER A 58 -2.59 25.24 -18.08
C SER A 58 -2.43 23.73 -18.12
N THR A 59 -2.39 23.13 -19.32
CA THR A 59 -2.22 21.68 -19.47
C THR A 59 -0.83 21.22 -19.04
N TYR A 60 0.22 21.98 -19.32
CA TYR A 60 1.58 21.68 -18.83
C TYR A 60 1.69 21.77 -17.31
N GLN A 61 1.08 22.79 -16.70
CA GLN A 61 1.04 22.92 -15.24
C GLN A 61 0.30 21.74 -14.59
N PHE A 62 -0.83 21.33 -15.17
CA PHE A 62 -1.55 20.15 -14.73
C PHE A 62 -0.72 18.87 -14.87
N SER A 63 -0.09 18.65 -16.04
CA SER A 63 0.77 17.48 -16.30
C SER A 63 1.92 17.38 -15.28
N SER A 64 2.61 18.48 -15.01
CA SER A 64 3.68 18.51 -14.00
C SER A 64 3.19 18.13 -12.61
N ARG A 65 2.03 18.66 -12.18
CA ARG A 65 1.40 18.28 -10.91
C ARG A 65 1.00 16.81 -10.88
N TRP A 66 0.42 16.32 -11.97
CA TRP A 66 -0.01 14.93 -12.12
C TRP A 66 1.16 13.95 -11.97
N VAL A 67 2.27 14.20 -12.67
CA VAL A 67 3.50 13.38 -12.56
C VAL A 67 4.04 13.39 -11.13
N ASN A 68 4.04 14.55 -10.46
CA ASN A 68 4.48 14.64 -9.07
C ASN A 68 3.60 13.79 -8.13
N VAL A 69 2.28 13.88 -8.28
CA VAL A 69 1.32 13.08 -7.50
C VAL A 69 1.49 11.58 -7.78
N LEU A 70 1.69 11.19 -9.04
CA LEU A 70 1.97 9.79 -9.38
C LEU A 70 3.24 9.29 -8.69
N GLN A 71 4.33 10.07 -8.70
CA GLN A 71 5.56 9.70 -7.99
C GLN A 71 5.30 9.45 -6.49
N GLN A 72 4.57 10.35 -5.83
CA GLN A 72 4.20 10.20 -4.41
C GLN A 72 3.44 8.89 -4.16
N THR A 73 2.54 8.49 -5.06
CA THR A 73 1.80 7.23 -4.91
C THR A 73 2.68 5.99 -5.10
N ARG A 74 3.66 6.05 -6.00
CA ARG A 74 4.63 4.96 -6.24
C ARG A 74 5.56 4.77 -5.04
N ASP A 75 6.04 5.87 -4.49
CA ASP A 75 6.91 5.85 -3.31
C ASP A 75 6.14 5.31 -2.09
N ALA A 76 4.88 5.75 -1.90
CA ALA A 76 4.00 5.20 -0.88
C ALA A 76 3.79 3.69 -1.04
N ALA A 77 3.46 3.21 -2.25
CA ALA A 77 3.29 1.78 -2.51
C ALA A 77 4.56 0.97 -2.19
N SER A 78 5.73 1.49 -2.57
CA SER A 78 7.02 0.85 -2.29
C SER A 78 7.31 0.77 -0.79
N SER A 79 7.06 1.87 -0.06
CA SER A 79 7.26 1.91 1.39
C SER A 79 6.31 0.98 2.15
N ILE A 80 5.04 0.88 1.73
CA ILE A 80 4.09 -0.08 2.31
C ILE A 80 4.53 -1.52 2.01
N SER A 81 5.04 -1.80 0.81
CA SER A 81 5.57 -3.12 0.46
C SER A 81 6.77 -3.51 1.33
N GLY A 82 7.68 -2.56 1.61
CA GLY A 82 8.79 -2.74 2.53
C GLY A 82 8.31 -2.98 3.97
N TRP A 83 7.29 -2.26 4.42
CA TRP A 83 6.68 -2.46 5.74
C TRP A 83 6.04 -3.83 5.90
N TYR A 84 5.33 -4.32 4.88
CA TYR A 84 4.82 -5.70 4.82
C TYR A 84 5.95 -6.74 4.80
N ASN A 85 7.09 -6.47 4.16
CA ASN A 85 8.25 -7.35 4.19
C ASN A 85 8.81 -7.49 5.61
N ARG A 86 8.97 -6.35 6.32
CA ARG A 86 9.41 -6.36 7.73
C ARG A 86 8.43 -7.14 8.61
N PHE A 87 7.13 -7.00 8.38
CA PHE A 87 6.13 -7.80 9.08
C PHE A 87 6.29 -9.31 8.86
N ASP A 88 6.45 -9.76 7.61
CA ASP A 88 6.63 -11.18 7.27
C ASP A 88 7.95 -11.78 7.80
N GLU A 89 9.06 -11.09 7.57
CA GLU A 89 10.39 -11.64 7.86
C GLU A 89 10.75 -11.54 9.35
N VAL A 90 10.39 -10.43 10.00
CA VAL A 90 10.78 -10.17 11.38
C VAL A 90 9.69 -10.64 12.34
N PHE A 91 8.50 -10.05 12.24
CA PHE A 91 7.44 -10.24 13.24
C PHE A 91 6.81 -11.63 13.18
N LEU A 92 6.47 -12.11 11.98
CA LEU A 92 5.98 -13.49 11.85
C LEU A 92 7.09 -14.52 12.11
N GLY A 93 8.35 -14.16 11.92
CA GLY A 93 9.51 -14.98 12.29
C GLY A 93 9.57 -15.24 13.79
N MET A 94 9.45 -14.19 14.61
CA MET A 94 9.49 -14.26 16.07
C MET A 94 8.49 -15.27 16.66
N ILE A 95 7.33 -15.46 16.02
CA ILE A 95 6.29 -16.40 16.49
C ILE A 95 6.80 -17.85 16.54
N SER A 96 7.72 -18.21 15.62
CA SER A 96 8.24 -19.58 15.53
C SER A 96 9.22 -19.92 16.65
N ASP A 97 9.80 -18.90 17.30
CA ASP A 97 10.84 -19.05 18.32
C ASP A 97 10.28 -19.03 19.75
N ILE A 98 8.96 -18.86 19.92
CA ILE A 98 8.32 -18.77 21.23
C ILE A 98 8.31 -20.14 21.91
N SER A 99 9.08 -20.28 22.99
CA SER A 99 9.23 -21.52 23.75
C SER A 99 8.82 -21.39 25.22
N SER A 100 8.87 -20.16 25.75
CA SER A 100 8.62 -19.84 27.15
C SER A 100 7.54 -18.76 27.33
N ASP A 101 7.02 -18.63 28.56
CA ASP A 101 6.08 -17.55 28.87
C ASP A 101 6.75 -16.17 28.80
N GLY A 102 8.07 -16.11 29.02
CA GLY A 102 8.87 -14.90 28.81
C GLY A 102 8.90 -14.50 27.34
N ASP A 103 9.23 -15.45 26.46
CA ASP A 103 9.27 -15.22 25.01
C ASP A 103 7.91 -14.73 24.49
N ALA A 104 6.82 -15.33 24.96
CA ALA A 104 5.47 -14.95 24.55
C ALA A 104 5.14 -13.50 24.94
N LYS A 105 5.59 -13.07 26.13
CA LYS A 105 5.42 -11.69 26.60
C LYS A 105 6.27 -10.72 25.79
N ASP A 106 7.55 -11.04 25.59
CA ASP A 106 8.49 -10.17 24.86
C ASP A 106 8.03 -9.97 23.41
N VAL A 107 7.59 -11.05 22.74
CA VAL A 107 7.03 -10.95 21.38
C VAL A 107 5.73 -10.12 21.38
N ALA A 108 4.84 -10.28 22.36
CA ALA A 108 3.65 -9.44 22.45
C ALA A 108 4.00 -7.95 22.60
N ASP A 109 5.05 -7.62 23.36
CA ASP A 109 5.54 -6.25 23.53
C ASP A 109 6.16 -5.68 22.25
N GLU A 110 6.90 -6.48 21.47
CA GLU A 110 7.41 -6.08 20.14
C GLU A 110 6.26 -5.77 19.17
N PHE A 111 5.23 -6.62 19.11
CA PHE A 111 4.05 -6.37 18.28
C PHE A 111 3.30 -5.10 18.73
N ARG A 112 3.26 -4.79 20.03
CA ARG A 112 2.69 -3.52 20.53
C ARG A 112 3.49 -2.31 20.12
N ALA A 113 4.82 -2.38 20.19
CA ALA A 113 5.67 -1.31 19.72
C ALA A 113 5.42 -1.05 18.23
N TRP A 114 5.35 -2.11 17.43
CA TRP A 114 5.08 -2.05 15.99
C TRP A 114 3.76 -1.38 15.62
N ILE A 115 2.63 -1.74 16.26
CA ILE A 115 1.32 -1.13 15.93
C ILE A 115 1.25 0.36 16.26
N ASN A 116 2.20 0.88 17.05
CA ASN A 116 2.32 2.31 17.36
C ASN A 116 3.28 3.04 16.41
N GLU A 117 4.00 2.34 15.53
CA GLU A 117 4.77 2.97 14.46
C GLU A 117 3.81 3.69 13.48
N PRO A 118 4.17 4.88 12.97
CA PRO A 118 3.34 5.57 11.99
C PRO A 118 3.26 4.76 10.70
N TYR A 119 2.07 4.78 10.08
CA TYR A 119 1.87 4.13 8.79
C TYR A 119 2.74 4.75 7.69
N PRO A 120 3.46 3.95 6.89
CA PRO A 120 4.34 4.44 5.83
C PRO A 120 3.65 5.43 4.87
N SER A 121 2.38 5.21 4.55
CA SER A 121 1.63 6.07 3.62
C SER A 121 1.48 7.52 4.11
N THR A 122 1.62 7.77 5.42
CA THR A 122 1.45 9.09 6.02
C THR A 122 2.61 10.05 5.75
N THR A 123 3.74 9.56 5.25
CA THR A 123 4.90 10.39 4.87
C THR A 123 4.74 11.02 3.49
N TYR A 124 3.70 10.67 2.74
CA TYR A 124 3.44 11.10 1.37
C TYR A 124 2.19 11.97 1.26
N ASN A 125 2.20 12.94 0.34
CA ASN A 125 1.01 13.76 0.08
C ASN A 125 0.06 13.06 -0.89
N LEU A 126 -0.92 12.34 -0.35
CA LEU A 126 -1.92 11.58 -1.12
C LEU A 126 -3.29 12.28 -1.18
N ASN A 127 -3.37 13.58 -0.86
CA ASN A 127 -4.65 14.29 -0.72
C ASN A 127 -5.40 14.45 -2.06
N ASP A 128 -4.67 14.58 -3.16
CA ASP A 128 -5.24 14.71 -4.51
C ASP A 128 -5.65 13.35 -5.13
N VAL A 129 -5.37 12.24 -4.44
CA VAL A 129 -5.66 10.87 -4.90
C VAL A 129 -6.38 10.06 -3.82
N PRO A 130 -7.60 10.49 -3.42
CA PRO A 130 -8.30 9.93 -2.26
C PRO A 130 -8.58 8.43 -2.37
N GLY A 131 -8.77 7.90 -3.58
CA GLY A 131 -8.97 6.47 -3.83
C GLY A 131 -7.74 5.62 -3.45
N LEU A 132 -6.53 6.11 -3.76
CA LEU A 132 -5.27 5.46 -3.38
C LEU A 132 -4.99 5.65 -1.90
N LYS A 133 -5.15 6.88 -1.38
CA LYS A 133 -5.00 7.18 0.05
C LYS A 133 -5.83 6.23 0.92
N LYS A 134 -7.11 6.05 0.57
CA LYS A 134 -7.99 5.12 1.28
C LYS A 134 -7.50 3.68 1.18
N SER A 135 -7.19 3.22 -0.04
CA SER A 135 -6.79 1.82 -0.27
C SER A 135 -5.50 1.46 0.47
N PHE A 136 -4.52 2.36 0.49
CA PHE A 136 -3.28 2.20 1.25
C PHE A 136 -3.53 2.13 2.75
N ASN A 137 -4.36 3.03 3.29
CA ASN A 137 -4.73 3.00 4.71
C ASN A 137 -5.44 1.69 5.10
N ASP A 138 -6.39 1.25 4.28
CA ASP A 138 -7.12 0.00 4.51
C ASP A 138 -6.19 -1.21 4.50
N ILE A 139 -5.18 -1.21 3.64
CA ILE A 139 -4.14 -2.25 3.57
C ILE A 139 -3.23 -2.22 4.81
N GLU A 140 -2.73 -1.06 5.20
CA GLU A 140 -1.87 -0.94 6.39
C GLU A 140 -2.59 -1.43 7.66
N ARG A 141 -3.90 -1.16 7.77
CA ARG A 141 -4.73 -1.65 8.87
C ARG A 141 -4.83 -3.18 8.97
N LEU A 142 -4.64 -3.93 7.87
CA LEU A 142 -4.69 -5.39 7.92
C LEU A 142 -3.58 -5.96 8.80
N VAL A 143 -2.37 -5.41 8.68
CA VAL A 143 -1.22 -5.82 9.50
C VAL A 143 -1.44 -5.39 10.94
N THR A 144 -1.96 -4.19 11.20
CA THR A 144 -2.30 -3.77 12.58
C THR A 144 -3.33 -4.70 13.22
N ALA A 145 -4.38 -5.07 12.48
CA ALA A 145 -5.39 -6.01 12.95
C ALA A 145 -4.81 -7.41 13.18
N GLU A 146 -3.93 -7.88 12.30
CA GLU A 146 -3.22 -9.14 12.48
C GLU A 146 -2.36 -9.09 13.74
N SER A 147 -1.56 -8.05 13.92
CA SER A 147 -0.71 -7.84 15.09
C SER A 147 -1.51 -7.84 16.39
N GLN A 148 -2.67 -7.19 16.41
CA GLN A 148 -3.58 -7.22 17.57
C GLN A 148 -4.10 -8.63 17.89
N ASN A 149 -4.43 -9.41 16.86
CA ASN A 149 -4.84 -10.81 17.06
C ASN A 149 -3.69 -11.65 17.62
N VAL A 150 -2.47 -11.46 17.14
CA VAL A 150 -1.27 -12.14 17.65
C VAL A 150 -1.06 -11.79 19.12
N ILE A 151 -1.10 -10.51 19.50
CA ILE A 151 -0.97 -10.07 20.91
C ILE A 151 -2.02 -10.79 21.78
N GLN A 152 -3.29 -10.78 21.38
CA GLN A 152 -4.35 -11.45 22.15
C GLN A 152 -4.13 -12.96 22.31
N ILE A 153 -3.55 -13.61 21.30
CA ILE A 153 -3.18 -15.03 21.36
C ILE A 153 -2.08 -15.26 22.39
N LEU A 154 -1.03 -14.43 22.36
CA LEU A 154 0.15 -14.58 23.22
C LEU A 154 -0.14 -14.31 24.70
N GLU A 155 -1.08 -13.40 24.99
CA GLU A 155 -1.49 -13.09 26.36
C GLU A 155 -2.53 -14.06 26.94
N GLY A 156 -3.04 -14.97 26.12
CA GLY A 156 -4.05 -15.92 26.55
C GLY A 156 -3.48 -17.01 27.46
N ASN A 157 -4.28 -17.46 28.44
CA ASN A 157 -3.93 -18.58 29.34
C ASN A 157 -3.62 -19.93 28.64
N LYS A 158 -3.88 -20.03 27.34
CA LYS A 158 -3.61 -21.22 26.50
C LYS A 158 -2.75 -20.86 25.28
N TRP A 159 -1.90 -19.85 25.39
CA TRP A 159 -1.10 -19.33 24.27
C TRP A 159 -0.33 -20.42 23.55
N LYS A 160 0.28 -21.40 24.24
CA LYS A 160 1.04 -22.50 23.61
C LYS A 160 0.23 -23.26 22.54
N ALA A 161 -1.00 -23.63 22.88
CA ALA A 161 -1.90 -24.32 21.95
C ALA A 161 -2.40 -23.38 20.83
N ALA A 162 -2.56 -22.10 21.14
CA ALA A 162 -3.01 -21.10 20.17
C ALA A 162 -1.91 -20.70 19.18
N VAL A 163 -0.65 -20.58 19.62
CA VAL A 163 0.55 -20.41 18.78
C VAL A 163 0.72 -21.60 17.85
N GLY A 164 0.50 -22.84 18.34
CA GLY A 164 0.48 -24.02 17.46
C GLY A 164 -0.52 -23.89 16.31
N LYS A 165 -1.72 -23.35 16.56
CA LYS A 165 -2.71 -23.08 15.51
C LYS A 165 -2.34 -21.89 14.62
N LEU A 166 -1.73 -20.85 15.19
CA LEU A 166 -1.24 -19.71 14.45
C LEU A 166 -0.17 -20.14 13.44
N ASN A 167 0.80 -20.96 13.88
CA ASN A 167 1.84 -21.53 13.02
C ASN A 167 1.29 -22.36 11.86
N GLN A 168 0.17 -23.07 12.06
CA GLN A 168 -0.53 -23.78 10.98
C GLN A 168 -1.14 -22.83 9.95
N ASN A 169 -1.53 -21.62 10.36
CA ASN A 169 -2.12 -20.61 9.48
C ASN A 169 -1.07 -19.67 8.85
N LEU A 170 0.14 -19.59 9.41
CA LEU A 170 1.21 -18.73 8.91
C LEU A 170 1.43 -18.87 7.40
N PRO A 171 1.46 -20.08 6.78
CA PRO A 171 1.61 -20.19 5.32
C PRO A 171 0.55 -19.41 4.53
N ALA A 172 -0.72 -19.47 4.96
CA ALA A 172 -1.80 -18.73 4.30
C ALA A 172 -1.66 -17.21 4.49
N ILE A 173 -1.24 -16.78 5.68
CA ILE A 173 -0.99 -15.38 6.02
C ILE A 173 0.17 -14.83 5.17
N LYS A 174 1.28 -15.56 5.10
CA LYS A 174 2.45 -15.21 4.28
C LYS A 174 2.11 -15.13 2.80
N ASN A 175 1.34 -16.08 2.27
CA ASN A 175 0.86 -16.02 0.89
C ASN A 175 0.02 -14.75 0.65
N GLY A 176 -0.83 -14.38 1.60
CA GLY A 176 -1.60 -13.14 1.51
C GLY A 176 -0.76 -11.88 1.53
N ILE A 177 0.23 -11.81 2.44
CA ILE A 177 1.22 -10.73 2.50
C ILE A 177 1.97 -10.62 1.17
N GLN A 178 2.47 -11.73 0.64
CA GLN A 178 3.18 -11.76 -0.64
C GLN A 178 2.29 -11.30 -1.80
N GLY A 179 1.00 -11.66 -1.80
CA GLY A 179 0.03 -11.19 -2.78
C GLY A 179 -0.16 -9.66 -2.74
N ILE A 180 -0.34 -9.08 -1.54
CA ILE A 180 -0.45 -7.64 -1.35
C ILE A 180 0.83 -6.94 -1.79
N ARG A 181 1.99 -7.43 -1.35
CA ARG A 181 3.30 -6.89 -1.74
C ARG A 181 3.51 -6.93 -3.24
N GLY A 182 3.15 -8.04 -3.88
CA GLY A 182 3.21 -8.19 -5.34
C GLY A 182 2.38 -7.12 -6.05
N ALA A 183 1.15 -6.86 -5.58
CA ALA A 183 0.30 -5.82 -6.14
C ALA A 183 0.87 -4.40 -5.95
N LEU A 184 1.40 -4.10 -4.76
CA LEU A 184 2.06 -2.82 -4.46
C LEU A 184 3.32 -2.61 -5.30
N ASN A 185 4.18 -3.62 -5.42
CA ASN A 185 5.39 -3.57 -6.25
C ASN A 185 5.04 -3.39 -7.72
N GLN A 186 4.00 -4.07 -8.22
CA GLN A 186 3.53 -3.86 -9.58
C GLN A 186 2.98 -2.44 -9.78
N TYR A 187 2.24 -1.91 -8.81
CA TYR A 187 1.78 -0.52 -8.87
C TYR A 187 2.97 0.45 -8.96
N ALA A 188 3.99 0.26 -8.11
CA ALA A 188 5.16 1.12 -8.05
C ALA A 188 6.04 1.10 -9.32
N THR A 189 6.03 0.00 -10.07
CA THR A 189 6.89 -0.22 -11.25
C THR A 189 6.18 -0.03 -12.60
N LYS A 190 4.87 -0.26 -12.69
CA LYS A 190 4.11 -0.10 -13.96
C LYS A 190 3.85 1.36 -14.36
N LEU A 191 4.12 2.30 -13.47
CA LEU A 191 3.92 3.74 -13.69
C LEU A 191 5.24 4.45 -14.06
N GLU A 192 6.17 3.72 -14.69
CA GLU A 192 7.36 4.25 -15.41
C GLU A 192 7.04 4.47 -16.89
#